data_AF-A0A0F9D3W9-F1
#
_entry.id   AF-A0A0F9D3W9-F1
#
_cell.length_a   1.000
_cell.length_b   1.000
_cell.length_c   1.000
_cell.angle_alpha   90.00
_cell.angle_beta   90.00
_cell.angle_gamma   90.00
#
_symmetry.space_group_name_H-M   'P 1'
#
loop_
_entity.id
_entity.type
_entity.pdbx_description
1 polymer ?
#
loop_
_entity_poly.entity_id
_entity_poly.type
_entity_poly.pdbx_seq_one_letter_code
_entity_poly.pdbx_strand_id
1 'polypeptide(L)'
;DQLLLNLWKEIGKLWPRFVKYFPTAELLSGKLRMLGDSEEREVWTATAFAAGVGAEEEVAQRLAGFHHAKMLWLLEDAPGVHSAILNTIINTATGIFNPIMAMGNPDHRHDTLGLFSARSWVKSIRISALDHPNIVTGRNLIDGAVTQQSIDRRLADADGNENDSVYLTRVRGIAPAQSTRALIPWDWCEQAAKRWDDPKLRDGPVALGVDVADSPTGDQSAIARWQGACCTEVVPFHAADASEVGRIVYREITDETNPIDPRHVGVDAVGVGASTVNELKRLGIRVRILSGATRAVPQIDTEALWSETEETDDGAPRPIGPKVVEAERYANQRSQVLWRLREDLRLGRIALPNDKKLFEELTAIEYEEPGGKITIALKAKIRVRLGRSPDRADAVAYGNWVRPRRPLRRPKEEKPKSDRNCDTGLERMLTRHEKRIATEERRVKRFMKRRKR
;
A
#
# COMPACT_ATOMS: atom_id res chain seq x y z
N ASP A 1 17.10 -4.11 -19.50
CA ASP A 1 16.90 -5.21 -20.47
C ASP A 1 15.51 -5.35 -21.07
N GLN A 2 14.41 -5.01 -20.38
CA GLN A 2 13.06 -5.22 -20.95
C GLN A 2 12.82 -4.53 -22.30
N LEU A 3 13.36 -3.32 -22.51
CA LEU A 3 13.29 -2.62 -23.79
C LEU A 3 13.87 -3.45 -24.96
N LEU A 4 15.00 -4.11 -24.74
CA LEU A 4 15.65 -4.96 -25.74
C LEU A 4 14.92 -6.30 -25.91
N LEU A 5 14.41 -6.87 -24.82
CA LEU A 5 13.73 -8.17 -24.83
C LEU A 5 12.33 -8.11 -25.45
N ASN A 6 11.63 -6.99 -25.31
CA ASN A 6 10.25 -6.82 -25.76
C ASN A 6 10.18 -5.96 -27.03
N LEU A 7 10.37 -4.64 -26.90
CA LEU A 7 10.15 -3.71 -28.01
C LEU A 7 11.11 -3.98 -29.19
N TRP A 8 12.40 -4.19 -28.91
CA TRP A 8 13.39 -4.45 -29.96
C TRP A 8 13.15 -5.79 -30.67
N LYS A 9 12.61 -6.78 -29.95
CA LYS A 9 12.17 -8.05 -30.53
C LYS A 9 10.99 -7.86 -31.50
N GLU A 10 10.00 -7.03 -31.14
CA GLU A 10 8.89 -6.69 -32.03
C GLU A 10 9.36 -5.89 -33.26
N ILE A 11 10.29 -4.94 -33.09
CA ILE A 11 10.94 -4.24 -34.21
C ILE A 11 11.63 -5.24 -35.14
N GLY A 12 12.33 -6.23 -34.57
CA GLY A 12 12.97 -7.31 -35.32
C GLY A 12 12.01 -8.11 -36.20
N LYS A 13 10.76 -8.34 -35.77
CA LYS A 13 9.74 -9.01 -36.59
C LYS A 13 9.33 -8.19 -37.81
N LEU A 14 9.39 -6.86 -37.72
CA LEU A 14 9.06 -5.94 -38.82
C LEU A 14 10.24 -5.71 -39.78
N TRP A 15 11.44 -6.15 -39.40
CA TRP A 15 12.69 -5.89 -40.13
C TRP A 15 12.68 -6.31 -41.60
N PRO A 16 12.21 -7.51 -42.00
CA PRO A 16 12.24 -7.93 -43.40
C PRO A 16 11.42 -6.99 -44.31
N ARG A 17 10.33 -6.42 -43.78
CA ARG A 17 9.53 -5.44 -44.50
C ARG A 17 10.21 -4.08 -44.54
N PHE A 18 10.83 -3.67 -43.43
CA PHE A 18 11.51 -2.37 -43.33
C PHE A 18 12.69 -2.26 -44.31
N VAL A 19 13.60 -3.25 -44.31
CA VAL A 19 14.80 -3.23 -45.17
C VAL A 19 14.46 -3.25 -46.66
N LYS A 20 13.30 -3.80 -47.04
CA LYS A 20 12.81 -3.74 -48.42
C LYS A 20 12.58 -2.30 -48.91
N TYR A 21 12.15 -1.40 -48.02
CA TYR A 21 11.95 0.02 -48.34
C TYR A 21 13.20 0.87 -48.06
N PHE A 22 14.05 0.41 -47.15
CA PHE A 22 15.28 1.10 -46.74
C PHE A 22 16.48 0.14 -46.83
N PRO A 23 17.03 -0.10 -48.03
CA PRO A 23 18.07 -1.12 -48.24
C PRO A 23 19.39 -0.83 -47.53
N THR A 24 19.69 0.44 -47.23
CA THR A 24 20.89 0.87 -46.51
C THR A 24 20.73 0.85 -44.98
N ALA A 25 19.59 0.32 -44.50
CA ALA A 25 19.34 0.21 -43.07
C ALA A 25 20.03 -1.03 -42.48
N GLU A 26 20.56 -0.86 -41.27
CA GLU A 26 21.15 -1.94 -40.48
C GLU A 26 20.50 -2.01 -39.10
N LEU A 27 20.07 -3.21 -38.71
CA LEU A 27 19.54 -3.50 -37.39
C LEU A 27 20.60 -4.24 -36.55
N LEU A 28 21.06 -3.58 -35.51
CA LEU A 28 21.99 -4.08 -34.50
C LEU A 28 21.27 -4.25 -33.15
N SER A 29 21.93 -4.89 -32.18
CA SER A 29 21.40 -4.98 -30.82
C SER A 29 21.31 -3.58 -30.21
N GLY A 30 20.09 -3.11 -29.95
CA GLY A 30 19.83 -1.79 -29.37
C GLY A 30 20.16 -0.59 -30.26
N LYS A 31 20.46 -0.80 -31.55
CA LYS A 31 20.68 0.30 -32.51
C LYS A 31 20.13 -0.04 -33.88
N LEU A 32 19.37 0.87 -34.46
CA LEU A 32 18.92 0.81 -35.85
C LEU A 32 19.50 2.04 -36.54
N ARG A 33 20.20 1.85 -37.66
CA ARG A 33 20.84 2.95 -38.39
C ARG A 33 20.58 2.86 -39.89
N MET A 34 20.66 3.99 -40.58
CA MET A 34 20.71 4.05 -42.04
C MET A 34 22.03 4.67 -42.47
N LEU A 35 22.70 4.01 -43.41
CA LEU A 35 23.93 4.50 -44.01
C LEU A 35 23.62 5.36 -45.24
N GLY A 36 24.43 6.40 -45.44
CA GLY A 36 24.43 7.20 -46.66
C GLY A 36 25.21 6.52 -47.79
N ASP A 37 25.28 7.20 -48.94
CA ASP A 37 25.84 6.66 -50.19
C ASP A 37 27.31 6.22 -50.10
N SER A 38 28.07 6.74 -49.13
CA SER A 38 29.48 6.38 -48.92
C SER A 38 29.68 5.23 -47.93
N GLU A 39 28.61 4.60 -47.41
CA GLU A 39 28.59 3.55 -46.36
C GLU A 39 29.29 3.89 -45.02
N GLU A 40 30.00 5.01 -44.93
CA GLU A 40 30.75 5.43 -43.74
C GLU A 40 29.97 6.38 -42.82
N ARG A 41 28.92 7.04 -43.33
CA ARG A 41 28.17 8.07 -42.60
C ARG A 41 26.76 7.62 -42.26
N GLU A 42 26.44 7.66 -40.97
CA GLU A 42 25.07 7.48 -40.48
C GLU A 42 24.23 8.73 -40.82
N VAL A 43 23.17 8.54 -41.61
CA VAL A 43 22.22 9.62 -41.98
C VAL A 43 20.98 9.64 -41.10
N TRP A 44 20.70 8.53 -40.42
CA TRP A 44 19.60 8.39 -39.47
C TRP A 44 19.92 7.27 -38.47
N THR A 45 19.47 7.43 -37.22
CA THR A 45 19.71 6.45 -36.17
C THR A 45 18.60 6.43 -35.13
N ALA A 46 18.37 5.26 -34.54
CA ALA A 46 17.54 5.03 -33.38
C ALA A 46 18.33 4.15 -32.41
N THR A 47 18.47 4.61 -31.17
CA THR A 47 19.28 3.94 -30.14
C THR A 47 18.41 3.64 -28.93
N ALA A 48 18.46 2.39 -28.46
CA ALA A 48 17.76 1.93 -27.28
C ALA A 48 18.62 2.17 -26.03
N PHE A 49 18.01 2.75 -25.00
CA PHE A 49 18.64 2.94 -23.69
C PHE A 49 17.85 2.18 -22.64
N ALA A 50 18.44 1.12 -22.08
CA ALA A 50 17.87 0.43 -20.94
C ALA A 50 18.33 1.11 -19.65
N ALA A 51 17.40 1.65 -18.86
CA ALA A 51 17.68 2.06 -17.50
C ALA A 51 17.68 0.81 -16.60
N GLY A 52 18.85 0.39 -16.14
CA GLY A 52 18.98 -0.58 -15.05
C GLY A 52 18.78 0.09 -13.70
N VAL A 53 18.36 -0.67 -12.69
CA VAL A 53 18.27 -0.19 -11.30
C VAL A 53 19.68 0.18 -10.82
N GLY A 54 19.89 1.43 -10.39
CA GLY A 54 21.16 1.91 -9.84
C GLY A 54 22.14 2.51 -10.86
N ALA A 55 21.76 2.67 -12.13
CA ALA A 55 22.57 3.28 -13.19
C ALA A 55 22.01 4.62 -13.69
N GLU A 56 21.14 5.27 -12.89
CA GLU A 56 20.34 6.42 -13.33
C GLU A 56 21.20 7.64 -13.68
N GLU A 57 22.24 7.92 -12.89
CA GLU A 57 23.15 9.05 -13.14
C GLU A 57 23.97 8.86 -14.42
N GLU A 58 24.48 7.65 -14.66
CA GLU A 58 25.26 7.34 -15.85
C GLU A 58 24.39 7.43 -17.12
N VAL A 59 23.17 6.90 -17.06
CA VAL A 59 22.20 7.02 -18.17
C VAL A 59 21.86 8.49 -18.42
N ALA A 60 21.60 9.26 -17.37
CA ALA A 60 21.30 10.69 -17.50
C ALA A 60 22.47 11.46 -18.16
N GLN A 61 23.72 11.20 -17.76
CA GLN A 61 24.89 11.83 -18.39
C GLN A 61 25.01 11.49 -19.88
N ARG A 62 24.79 10.22 -20.26
CA ARG A 62 24.82 9.81 -21.67
C ARG A 62 23.73 10.50 -22.48
N LEU A 63 22.51 10.58 -21.94
CA LEU A 63 21.38 11.23 -22.59
C LEU A 63 21.59 12.74 -22.77
N ALA A 64 22.29 13.40 -21.83
CA ALA A 64 22.62 14.81 -21.93
C ALA A 64 23.52 15.14 -23.14
N GLY A 65 24.29 14.17 -23.66
CA GLY A 65 25.16 14.37 -24.82
C GLY A 65 24.43 14.35 -26.18
N PHE A 66 23.15 13.98 -26.22
CA PHE A 66 22.42 13.83 -27.48
C PHE A 66 21.85 15.17 -27.98
N HIS A 67 22.46 15.72 -29.03
CA HIS A 67 21.97 16.91 -29.72
C HIS A 67 21.88 16.68 -31.22
N HIS A 68 20.69 16.83 -31.78
CA HIS A 68 20.45 16.80 -33.22
C HIS A 68 19.32 17.76 -33.59
N ALA A 69 19.33 18.28 -34.82
CA ALA A 69 18.33 19.25 -35.29
C ALA A 69 16.90 18.68 -35.37
N LYS A 70 16.80 17.36 -35.58
CA LYS A 70 15.55 16.59 -35.62
C LYS A 70 15.75 15.34 -34.77
N MET A 71 15.06 15.25 -33.64
CA MET A 71 15.20 14.15 -32.68
C MET A 71 13.84 13.77 -32.11
N LEU A 72 13.59 12.48 -31.88
CA LEU A 72 12.37 12.00 -31.24
C LEU A 72 12.74 11.19 -30.00
N TRP A 73 12.19 11.58 -28.86
CA TRP A 73 12.31 10.82 -27.62
C TRP A 73 11.09 9.93 -27.42
N LEU A 74 11.33 8.63 -27.23
CA LEU A 74 10.30 7.63 -26.91
C LEU A 74 10.61 7.01 -25.54
N LEU A 75 9.75 7.26 -24.57
CA LEU A 75 9.83 6.65 -23.24
C LEU A 75 8.76 5.56 -23.17
N GLU A 76 9.21 4.31 -23.27
CA GLU A 76 8.37 3.13 -23.06
C GLU A 76 8.35 2.75 -21.57
N ASP A 77 7.22 2.25 -21.10
CA ASP A 77 6.91 2.01 -19.69
C ASP A 77 7.32 3.17 -18.76
N ALA A 78 6.94 4.39 -19.16
CA ALA A 78 7.37 5.63 -18.53
C ALA A 78 7.20 5.68 -16.99
N PRO A 79 6.15 5.12 -16.35
CA PRO A 79 6.06 5.06 -14.89
C PRO A 79 7.24 4.35 -14.21
N GLY A 80 7.88 3.39 -14.87
CA GLY A 80 9.08 2.71 -14.40
C GLY A 80 10.38 3.47 -14.65
N VAL A 81 10.35 4.58 -15.38
CA VAL A 81 11.52 5.41 -15.67
C VAL A 81 11.78 6.38 -14.52
N HIS A 82 13.04 6.52 -14.10
CA HIS A 82 13.41 7.45 -13.04
C HIS A 82 13.19 8.92 -13.45
N SER A 83 12.69 9.75 -12.55
CA SER A 83 12.35 11.16 -12.84
C SER A 83 13.55 12.00 -13.31
N ALA A 84 14.76 11.67 -12.86
CA ALA A 84 15.99 12.31 -13.33
C ALA A 84 16.20 12.14 -14.84
N ILE A 85 15.90 10.95 -15.39
CA ILE A 85 16.01 10.67 -16.82
C ILE A 85 15.04 11.55 -17.61
N LEU A 86 13.79 11.67 -17.14
CA LEU A 86 12.81 12.54 -17.76
C LEU A 86 13.29 14.00 -17.77
N ASN A 87 13.81 14.50 -16.66
CA ASN A 87 14.30 15.87 -16.57
C ASN A 87 15.47 16.12 -17.52
N THR A 88 16.42 15.18 -17.63
CA THR A 88 17.49 15.25 -18.62
C THR A 88 16.93 15.33 -20.04
N ILE A 89 16.02 14.42 -20.41
CA ILE A 89 15.44 14.40 -21.76
C ILE A 89 14.78 15.74 -22.09
N ILE A 90 14.00 16.30 -21.15
CA ILE A 90 13.34 17.58 -21.33
C ILE A 90 14.35 18.73 -21.50
N ASN A 91 15.41 18.73 -20.68
CA ASN A 91 16.46 19.75 -20.76
C ASN A 91 17.32 19.63 -22.03
N THR A 92 17.42 18.43 -22.60
CA THR A 92 18.14 18.17 -23.86
C THR A 92 17.28 18.44 -25.09
N ALA A 93 15.96 18.33 -24.98
CA ALA A 93 15.00 18.53 -26.06
C ALA A 93 14.74 20.02 -26.38
N THR A 94 15.81 20.79 -26.64
CA THR A 94 15.75 22.26 -26.86
C THR A 94 15.64 22.67 -28.34
N GLY A 95 15.82 21.73 -29.27
CA GLY A 95 15.73 21.99 -30.70
C GLY A 95 14.30 22.26 -31.18
N ILE A 96 14.18 22.94 -32.32
CA ILE A 96 12.88 23.30 -32.95
C ILE A 96 12.02 22.05 -33.21
N PHE A 97 12.64 20.89 -33.48
CA PHE A 97 11.93 19.64 -33.78
C PHE A 97 12.43 18.48 -32.89
N ASN A 98 12.19 18.60 -31.59
CA ASN A 98 12.53 17.59 -30.58
C ASN A 98 11.30 17.05 -29.81
N PRO A 99 10.31 16.41 -30.47
CA PRO A 99 9.16 15.84 -29.78
C PRO A 99 9.56 14.78 -28.73
N ILE A 100 8.78 14.75 -27.65
CA ILE A 100 8.88 13.75 -26.58
C ILE A 100 7.54 13.03 -26.49
N MET A 101 7.57 11.70 -26.53
CA MET A 101 6.42 10.85 -26.29
C MET A 101 6.73 9.90 -25.14
N ALA A 102 5.90 9.92 -24.11
CA ALA A 102 5.95 9.01 -22.98
C ALA A 102 4.68 8.14 -22.99
N MET A 103 4.85 6.83 -22.83
CA MET A 103 3.79 5.83 -22.86
C MET A 103 4.00 4.80 -21.77
N GLY A 104 2.90 4.28 -21.22
CA GLY A 104 2.92 3.28 -20.16
C GLY A 104 1.58 3.22 -19.43
N ASN A 105 1.43 2.27 -18.54
CA ASN A 105 0.25 2.16 -17.68
C ASN A 105 0.50 2.95 -16.39
N PRO A 106 -0.21 4.06 -16.13
CA PRO A 106 0.09 4.91 -14.98
C PRO A 106 -0.08 4.15 -13.67
N ASP A 107 0.87 4.23 -12.74
CA ASP A 107 0.73 3.68 -11.39
C ASP A 107 0.07 4.69 -10.44
N HIS A 108 0.50 5.96 -10.47
CA HIS A 108 -0.11 7.04 -9.69
C HIS A 108 0.23 8.43 -10.25
N ARG A 109 -0.49 9.47 -9.81
CA ARG A 109 -0.32 10.86 -10.33
C ARG A 109 1.09 11.47 -10.20
N HIS A 110 1.96 10.89 -9.37
CA HIS A 110 3.32 11.37 -9.14
C HIS A 110 4.41 10.47 -9.75
N ASP A 111 4.02 9.42 -10.48
CA ASP A 111 4.97 8.69 -11.30
C ASP A 111 5.45 9.55 -12.50
N THR A 112 6.49 9.09 -13.20
CA THR A 112 7.10 9.84 -14.30
C THR A 112 6.13 10.13 -15.44
N LEU A 113 5.18 9.23 -15.73
CA LEU A 113 4.16 9.45 -16.76
C LEU A 113 3.14 10.50 -16.30
N GLY A 114 2.69 10.42 -15.05
CA GLY A 114 1.80 11.37 -14.40
C GLY A 114 2.42 12.77 -14.37
N LEU A 115 3.66 12.88 -13.91
CA LEU A 115 4.42 14.14 -13.89
C LEU A 115 4.62 14.73 -15.29
N PHE A 116 4.94 13.90 -16.29
CA PHE A 116 5.05 14.36 -17.67
C PHE A 116 3.70 14.86 -18.20
N SER A 117 2.62 14.10 -17.96
CA SER A 117 1.27 14.44 -18.42
C SER A 117 0.72 15.74 -17.83
N ALA A 118 1.17 16.13 -16.63
CA ALA A 118 0.74 17.34 -15.94
C ALA A 118 1.36 18.63 -16.49
N ARG A 119 2.32 18.55 -17.42
CA ARG A 119 2.98 19.73 -17.99
C ARG A 119 2.04 20.43 -18.98
N SER A 120 1.99 21.76 -18.93
CA SER A 120 1.08 22.58 -19.73
C SER A 120 1.24 22.41 -21.25
N TRP A 121 2.42 22.01 -21.71
CA TRP A 121 2.75 21.79 -23.11
C TRP A 121 2.60 20.33 -23.57
N VAL A 122 2.17 19.42 -22.68
CA VAL A 122 1.95 18.01 -22.99
C VAL A 122 0.48 17.76 -23.29
N LYS A 123 0.22 17.11 -24.43
CA LYS A 123 -1.11 16.60 -24.77
C LYS A 123 -1.25 15.17 -24.27
N SER A 124 -2.05 14.96 -23.23
CA SER A 124 -2.33 13.61 -22.72
C SER A 124 -3.34 12.88 -23.61
N ILE A 125 -3.07 11.63 -23.92
CA ILE A 125 -3.99 10.72 -24.60
C ILE A 125 -4.19 9.53 -23.68
N ARG A 126 -5.44 9.29 -23.26
CA ARG A 126 -5.82 8.13 -22.46
C ARG A 126 -6.42 7.07 -23.36
N ILE A 127 -5.93 5.84 -23.25
CA ILE A 127 -6.49 4.66 -23.92
C ILE A 127 -6.85 3.66 -22.83
N SER A 128 -8.14 3.37 -22.67
CA SER A 128 -8.61 2.35 -21.73
C SER A 128 -8.58 0.98 -22.40
N ALA A 129 -8.46 -0.08 -21.60
CA ALA A 129 -8.78 -1.44 -22.03
C ALA A 129 -10.21 -1.55 -22.61
N LEU A 130 -11.14 -0.72 -22.14
CA LEU A 130 -12.52 -0.67 -22.64
C LEU A 130 -12.61 -0.14 -24.08
N ASP A 131 -11.64 0.68 -24.50
CA ASP A 131 -11.55 1.23 -25.86
C ASP A 131 -10.87 0.24 -26.84
N HIS A 132 -10.35 -0.88 -26.34
CA HIS A 132 -9.59 -1.81 -27.15
C HIS A 132 -10.49 -2.50 -28.19
N PRO A 133 -10.03 -2.72 -29.44
CA PRO A 133 -10.82 -3.35 -30.49
C PRO A 133 -11.46 -4.68 -30.08
N ASN A 134 -10.75 -5.50 -29.31
CA ASN A 134 -11.30 -6.77 -28.82
C ASN A 134 -12.55 -6.61 -27.95
N ILE A 135 -12.62 -5.51 -27.18
CA ILE A 135 -13.71 -5.23 -26.25
C ILE A 135 -14.85 -4.55 -27.00
N VAL A 136 -14.55 -3.47 -27.72
CA VAL A 136 -15.54 -2.69 -28.48
C VAL A 136 -16.29 -3.54 -29.50
N THR A 137 -15.58 -4.46 -30.17
CA THR A 137 -16.20 -5.34 -31.19
C THR A 137 -16.76 -6.64 -30.64
N GLY A 138 -16.41 -7.00 -29.39
CA GLY A 138 -16.72 -8.30 -28.81
C GLY A 138 -16.05 -9.50 -29.50
N ARG A 139 -15.01 -9.27 -30.32
CA ARG A 139 -14.29 -10.30 -31.09
C ARG A 139 -12.82 -10.31 -30.72
N ASN A 140 -12.19 -11.47 -30.62
CA ASN A 140 -10.73 -11.55 -30.42
C ASN A 140 -10.00 -11.27 -31.74
N LEU A 141 -9.72 -9.99 -32.03
CA LEU A 141 -9.04 -9.55 -33.26
C LEU A 141 -7.51 -9.51 -33.10
N ILE A 142 -7.04 -9.27 -31.87
CA ILE A 142 -5.62 -9.17 -31.53
C ILE A 142 -5.32 -10.20 -30.44
N ASP A 143 -4.64 -11.27 -30.82
CA ASP A 143 -4.30 -12.36 -29.92
C ASP A 143 -3.33 -11.92 -28.81
N GLY A 144 -3.59 -12.41 -27.59
CA GLY A 144 -2.80 -12.08 -26.41
C GLY A 144 -3.07 -10.70 -25.81
N ALA A 145 -3.95 -9.89 -26.43
CA ALA A 145 -4.38 -8.61 -25.89
C ALA A 145 -5.55 -8.75 -24.89
N VAL A 146 -6.11 -7.62 -24.46
CA VAL A 146 -7.19 -7.59 -23.46
C VAL A 146 -8.45 -8.32 -23.92
N THR A 147 -9.09 -9.01 -22.98
CA THR A 147 -10.35 -9.74 -23.18
C THR A 147 -11.39 -9.31 -22.15
N GLN A 148 -12.68 -9.48 -22.46
CA GLN A 148 -13.78 -9.17 -21.52
C GLN A 148 -13.57 -9.91 -20.19
N GLN A 149 -13.24 -11.20 -20.27
CA GLN A 149 -12.93 -12.02 -19.09
C GLN A 149 -11.81 -11.42 -18.22
N SER A 150 -10.78 -10.82 -18.82
CA SER A 150 -9.68 -10.20 -18.07
C SER A 150 -10.07 -8.88 -17.39
N ILE A 151 -11.11 -8.19 -17.88
CA ILE A 151 -11.69 -7.01 -17.25
C ILE A 151 -12.57 -7.44 -16.09
N ASP A 152 -13.44 -8.42 -16.32
CA ASP A 152 -14.36 -8.95 -15.31
C ASP A 152 -13.61 -9.51 -14.10
N ARG A 153 -12.50 -10.24 -14.34
CA ARG A 153 -11.63 -10.72 -13.27
C ARG A 153 -11.05 -9.59 -12.43
N ARG A 154 -10.56 -8.51 -13.05
CA ARG A 154 -10.01 -7.35 -12.33
C ARG A 154 -11.07 -6.60 -11.53
N LEU A 155 -12.30 -6.55 -12.04
CA LEU A 155 -13.41 -5.97 -11.29
C LEU A 155 -13.80 -6.85 -10.09
N ALA A 156 -13.77 -8.17 -10.26
CA ALA A 156 -13.98 -9.12 -9.17
C ALA A 156 -12.87 -9.04 -8.11
N ASP A 157 -11.60 -8.93 -8.53
CA ASP A 157 -10.46 -8.72 -7.62
C ASP A 157 -10.57 -7.39 -6.83
N ALA A 158 -11.30 -6.42 -7.38
CA ALA A 158 -11.63 -5.15 -6.74
C ALA A 158 -12.96 -5.18 -5.95
N ASP A 159 -13.53 -6.36 -5.68
CA ASP A 159 -14.83 -6.54 -5.01
C ASP A 159 -15.97 -5.73 -5.67
N GLY A 160 -15.91 -5.55 -6.99
CA GLY A 160 -16.88 -4.75 -7.76
C GLY A 160 -16.63 -3.23 -7.73
N ASN A 161 -15.54 -2.76 -7.12
CA ASN A 161 -15.24 -1.34 -7.01
C ASN A 161 -14.45 -0.79 -8.23
N GLU A 162 -15.12 -0.07 -9.12
CA GLU A 162 -14.46 0.59 -10.27
C GLU A 162 -13.47 1.71 -9.89
N ASN A 163 -13.49 2.19 -8.65
CA ASN A 163 -12.54 3.19 -8.14
C ASN A 163 -11.32 2.56 -7.45
N ASP A 164 -11.21 1.24 -7.44
CA ASP A 164 -10.00 0.57 -6.98
C ASP A 164 -8.78 1.00 -7.81
N SER A 165 -7.65 1.25 -7.13
CA SER A 165 -6.43 1.76 -7.77
C SER A 165 -5.95 0.85 -8.91
N VAL A 166 -5.98 -0.48 -8.71
CA VAL A 166 -5.52 -1.46 -9.71
C VAL A 166 -6.49 -1.51 -10.90
N TYR A 167 -7.79 -1.40 -10.65
CA TYR A 167 -8.78 -1.29 -11.72
C TYR A 167 -8.60 0.00 -12.53
N LEU A 168 -8.43 1.14 -11.85
CA LEU A 168 -8.20 2.44 -12.48
C LEU A 168 -6.98 2.43 -13.39
N THR A 169 -5.83 1.90 -12.95
CA THR A 169 -4.64 1.82 -13.81
C THR A 169 -4.78 0.79 -14.92
N ARG A 170 -5.08 -0.48 -14.59
CA ARG A 170 -4.95 -1.59 -15.53
C ARG A 170 -6.11 -1.71 -16.51
N VAL A 171 -7.27 -1.15 -16.18
CA VAL A 171 -8.45 -1.17 -17.06
C VAL A 171 -8.73 0.23 -17.59
N ARG A 172 -8.87 1.22 -16.71
CA ARG A 172 -9.33 2.56 -17.12
C ARG A 172 -8.21 3.46 -17.68
N GLY A 173 -6.94 3.10 -17.47
CA GLY A 173 -5.80 3.94 -17.84
C GLY A 173 -5.79 5.28 -17.08
N ILE A 174 -6.34 5.31 -15.87
CA ILE A 174 -6.41 6.49 -15.01
C ILE A 174 -5.34 6.36 -13.94
N ALA A 175 -4.50 7.39 -13.79
CA ALA A 175 -3.58 7.49 -12.67
C ALA A 175 -4.38 7.72 -11.36
N PRO A 176 -4.44 6.75 -10.45
CA PRO A 176 -5.03 6.98 -9.13
C PRO A 176 -4.23 8.05 -8.37
N ALA A 177 -4.85 8.63 -7.35
CA ALA A 177 -4.16 9.60 -6.49
C ALA A 177 -2.93 8.99 -5.78
N GLN A 178 -2.84 7.65 -5.70
CA GLN A 178 -1.82 6.92 -4.95
C GLN A 178 -1.42 5.61 -5.63
N SER A 179 -0.22 5.10 -5.34
CA SER A 179 0.30 3.85 -5.95
C SER A 179 -0.61 2.65 -5.69
N THR A 180 -0.69 1.75 -6.67
CA THR A 180 -1.36 0.45 -6.51
C THR A 180 -0.73 -0.43 -5.43
N ARG A 181 0.53 -0.18 -5.07
CA ARG A 181 1.26 -0.92 -4.03
C ARG A 181 1.17 -0.27 -2.66
N ALA A 182 0.44 0.84 -2.54
CA ALA A 182 0.27 1.55 -1.28
C ALA A 182 -0.30 0.61 -0.22
N LEU A 183 0.38 0.52 0.92
CA LEU A 183 -0.04 -0.27 2.06
C LEU A 183 -1.33 0.29 2.65
N ILE A 184 -1.40 1.62 2.78
CA ILE A 184 -2.49 2.36 3.40
C ILE A 184 -3.00 3.39 2.39
N PRO A 185 -4.24 3.25 1.88
CA PRO A 185 -4.91 4.25 1.04
C PRO A 185 -5.23 5.56 1.77
N TRP A 186 -5.23 6.68 1.02
CA TRP A 186 -5.56 8.03 1.50
C TRP A 186 -6.91 8.07 2.18
N ASP A 187 -7.89 7.44 1.53
CA ASP A 187 -9.29 7.48 1.96
C ASP A 187 -9.45 6.83 3.34
N TRP A 188 -8.64 5.83 3.68
CA TRP A 188 -8.66 5.24 5.02
C TRP A 188 -8.13 6.22 6.07
N CYS A 189 -7.10 7.01 5.74
CA CYS A 189 -6.61 8.09 6.59
C CYS A 189 -7.65 9.18 6.78
N GLU A 190 -8.31 9.64 5.70
CA GLU A 190 -9.38 10.64 5.78
C GLU A 190 -10.58 10.15 6.59
N GLN A 191 -10.98 8.90 6.39
CA GLN A 191 -12.03 8.26 7.18
C GLN A 191 -11.65 8.16 8.66
N ALA A 192 -10.38 7.84 8.98
CA ALA A 192 -9.90 7.81 10.36
C ALA A 192 -9.90 9.21 10.99
N ALA A 193 -9.53 10.25 10.25
CA ALA A 193 -9.62 11.63 10.72
C ALA A 193 -11.05 12.11 10.97
N LYS A 194 -12.02 11.69 10.15
CA LYS A 194 -13.44 11.99 10.39
C LYS A 194 -13.96 11.44 11.72
N ARG A 195 -13.30 10.41 12.27
CA ARG A 195 -13.65 9.78 13.57
C ARG A 195 -12.85 10.33 14.75
N TRP A 196 -11.96 11.31 14.55
CA TRP A 196 -11.03 11.77 15.58
C TRP A 196 -11.69 12.37 16.83
N ASP A 197 -12.88 12.94 16.67
CA ASP A 197 -13.67 13.49 17.76
C ASP A 197 -14.60 12.45 18.43
N ASP A 198 -14.60 11.17 18.02
CA ASP A 198 -15.44 10.14 18.64
C ASP A 198 -14.95 9.81 20.06
N PRO A 199 -15.72 10.14 21.12
CA PRO A 199 -15.32 9.88 22.50
C PRO A 199 -15.15 8.38 22.79
N LYS A 200 -15.84 7.50 22.05
CA LYS A 200 -15.72 6.05 22.23
C LYS A 200 -14.35 5.53 21.82
N LEU A 201 -13.70 6.19 20.86
CA LEU A 201 -12.35 5.83 20.44
C LEU A 201 -11.30 6.34 21.45
N ARG A 202 -11.63 7.30 22.29
CA ARG A 202 -10.77 7.79 23.38
C ARG A 202 -10.93 7.03 24.70
N ASP A 203 -11.86 6.07 24.76
CA ASP A 203 -12.07 5.24 25.95
C ASP A 203 -10.96 4.17 26.06
N GLY A 204 -9.91 4.50 26.81
CA GLY A 204 -8.82 3.58 27.08
C GLY A 204 -7.60 4.24 27.72
N PRO A 205 -6.61 3.43 28.10
CA PRO A 205 -5.35 3.94 28.62
C PRO A 205 -4.59 4.71 27.55
N VAL A 206 -3.66 5.54 28.00
CA VAL A 206 -2.74 6.28 27.14
C VAL A 206 -1.55 5.40 26.73
N ALA A 207 -1.00 5.71 25.56
CA ALA A 207 0.11 4.99 24.96
C ALA A 207 0.97 5.93 24.09
N LEU A 208 2.23 5.56 23.89
CA LEU A 208 3.18 6.30 23.04
C LEU A 208 3.81 5.38 22.01
N GLY A 209 3.97 5.90 20.79
CA GLY A 209 4.90 5.37 19.81
C GLY A 209 6.00 6.37 19.53
N VAL A 210 7.25 5.91 19.50
CA VAL A 210 8.43 6.76 19.38
C VAL A 210 9.32 6.25 18.26
N ASP A 211 9.47 7.06 17.20
CA ASP A 211 10.52 6.88 16.18
C ASP A 211 11.69 7.81 16.51
N VAL A 212 12.89 7.24 16.60
CA VAL A 212 14.07 7.93 17.11
C VAL A 212 15.00 8.30 15.95
N ALA A 213 15.39 9.56 15.89
CA ALA A 213 16.47 10.06 15.07
C ALA A 213 17.60 10.62 15.95
N ASP A 214 18.82 10.63 15.42
CA ASP A 214 20.02 11.12 16.10
C ASP A 214 20.63 12.27 15.29
N SER A 215 19.87 13.34 15.15
CA SER A 215 20.33 14.51 14.40
C SER A 215 19.69 15.81 14.89
N PRO A 216 20.51 16.83 15.24
CA PRO A 216 20.01 18.14 15.64
C PRO A 216 19.48 18.97 14.45
N THR A 217 19.90 18.65 13.22
CA THR A 217 19.55 19.42 12.00
C THR A 217 19.11 18.56 10.82
N GLY A 218 19.15 17.23 10.93
CA GLY A 218 18.79 16.26 9.89
C GLY A 218 17.43 15.61 10.12
N ASP A 219 17.38 14.28 10.19
CA ASP A 219 16.13 13.53 10.41
C ASP A 219 15.47 13.93 11.76
N GLN A 220 14.13 13.96 11.79
CA GLN A 220 13.37 14.29 12.99
C GLN A 220 13.04 13.03 13.78
N SER A 221 13.01 13.14 15.11
CA SER A 221 12.29 12.17 15.93
C SER A 221 10.80 12.47 15.87
N ALA A 222 9.96 11.47 16.12
CA ALA A 222 8.52 11.67 16.23
C ALA A 222 7.92 10.88 17.39
N ILE A 223 7.01 11.52 18.12
CA ILE A 223 6.18 10.89 19.14
C ILE A 223 4.72 10.92 18.69
N ALA A 224 4.09 9.76 18.58
CA ALA A 224 2.65 9.64 18.42
C ALA A 224 2.02 9.36 19.78
N ARG A 225 1.14 10.25 20.23
CA ARG A 225 0.37 10.07 21.47
C ARG A 225 -0.98 9.42 21.15
N TRP A 226 -1.37 8.49 22.01
CA TRP A 226 -2.59 7.71 21.86
C TRP A 226 -3.39 7.72 23.15
N GLN A 227 -4.72 7.72 23.02
CA GLN A 227 -5.65 7.42 24.10
C GLN A 227 -6.70 6.45 23.58
N GLY A 228 -6.76 5.25 24.17
CA GLY A 228 -7.60 4.17 23.65
C GLY A 228 -7.24 3.81 22.20
N ALA A 229 -8.22 3.92 21.30
CA ALA A 229 -8.08 3.68 19.86
C ALA A 229 -7.89 4.97 19.03
N CYS A 230 -7.71 6.12 19.67
CA CYS A 230 -7.48 7.39 19.01
C CYS A 230 -6.00 7.79 19.11
N CYS A 231 -5.34 8.00 17.97
CA CYS A 231 -4.10 8.76 17.95
C CYS A 231 -4.48 10.23 18.11
N THR A 232 -4.17 10.81 19.26
CA THR A 232 -4.58 12.17 19.60
C THR A 232 -3.72 13.18 18.86
N GLU A 233 -2.44 12.91 18.72
CA GLU A 233 -1.49 13.81 18.06
C GLU A 233 -0.20 13.08 17.65
N VAL A 234 0.50 13.66 16.69
CA VAL A 234 1.84 13.22 16.27
C VAL A 234 2.76 14.41 16.24
N VAL A 235 3.77 14.41 17.09
CA VAL A 235 4.68 15.53 17.30
C VAL A 235 6.06 15.19 16.73
N PRO A 236 6.45 15.82 15.62
CA PRO A 236 7.82 15.78 15.11
C PRO A 236 8.71 16.75 15.91
N PHE A 237 9.95 16.39 16.19
CA PHE A 237 10.91 17.28 16.83
C PHE A 237 12.35 16.90 16.53
N HIS A 238 13.25 17.87 16.67
CA HIS A 238 14.69 17.60 16.71
C HIS A 238 15.12 17.41 18.17
N ALA A 239 16.07 16.50 18.36
CA ALA A 239 16.78 16.31 19.61
C ALA A 239 18.27 16.42 19.31
N ALA A 240 19.05 16.88 20.28
CA ALA A 240 20.49 16.94 20.20
C ALA A 240 21.09 15.54 20.00
N ASP A 241 20.53 14.54 20.69
CA ASP A 241 20.90 13.14 20.57
C ASP A 241 19.74 12.20 20.98
N ALA A 242 19.89 10.92 20.69
CA ALA A 242 18.93 9.89 21.06
C ALA A 242 18.69 9.74 22.59
N SER A 243 19.62 10.16 23.45
CA SER A 243 19.43 10.14 24.90
C SER A 243 18.47 11.25 25.36
N GLU A 244 18.52 12.42 24.71
CA GLU A 244 17.54 13.48 24.94
C GLU A 244 16.13 13.02 24.60
N VAL A 245 15.95 12.26 23.50
CA VAL A 245 14.66 11.61 23.20
C VAL A 245 14.19 10.75 24.36
N GLY A 246 15.09 9.99 25.00
CA GLY A 246 14.80 9.21 26.20
C GLY A 246 14.32 10.04 27.38
N ARG A 247 14.93 11.21 27.61
CA ARG A 247 14.49 12.15 28.66
C ARG A 247 13.14 12.78 28.35
N ILE A 248 12.85 13.08 27.08
CA ILE A 248 11.53 13.58 26.64
C ILE A 248 10.46 12.51 26.92
N VAL A 249 10.70 11.27 26.50
CA VAL A 249 9.79 10.15 26.73
C VAL A 249 9.61 9.86 28.23
N TYR A 250 10.67 9.97 29.03
CA TYR A 250 10.58 9.82 30.48
C TYR A 250 9.59 10.83 31.10
N ARG A 251 9.68 12.12 30.72
CA ARG A 251 8.77 13.14 31.23
C ARG A 251 7.31 12.87 30.89
N GLU A 252 7.04 12.36 29.68
CA GLU A 252 5.68 11.97 29.27
C GLU A 252 5.16 10.79 30.10
N ILE A 253 6.02 9.80 30.38
CA ILE A 253 5.66 8.62 31.18
C ILE A 253 5.32 9.02 32.61
N THR A 254 6.09 9.94 33.18
CA THR A 254 5.98 10.35 34.59
C THR A 254 5.13 11.60 34.78
N ASP A 255 4.37 12.03 33.77
CA ASP A 255 3.49 13.19 33.90
C ASP A 255 2.45 12.94 35.00
N GLU A 256 2.34 13.86 35.96
CA GLU A 256 1.45 13.71 37.12
C GLU A 256 -0.04 13.76 36.75
N THR A 257 -0.37 14.42 35.65
CA THR A 257 -1.76 14.59 35.20
C THR A 257 -2.22 13.40 34.35
N ASN A 258 -1.31 12.77 33.61
CA ASN A 258 -1.63 11.69 32.68
C ASN A 258 -0.51 10.66 32.57
N PRO A 259 -0.22 9.91 33.65
CA PRO A 259 0.89 8.97 33.66
C PRO A 259 0.66 7.82 32.69
N ILE A 260 1.73 7.40 32.01
CA ILE A 260 1.68 6.37 30.97
C ILE A 260 2.34 5.10 31.51
N ASP A 261 1.62 3.98 31.45
CA ASP A 261 2.25 2.68 31.75
C ASP A 261 3.38 2.41 30.74
N PRO A 262 4.63 2.19 31.19
CA PRO A 262 5.75 1.93 30.29
C PRO A 262 5.54 0.76 29.32
N ARG A 263 4.65 -0.19 29.65
CA ARG A 263 4.27 -1.31 28.75
C ARG A 263 3.49 -0.85 27.52
N HIS A 264 2.94 0.36 27.54
CA HIS A 264 2.23 0.98 26.42
C HIS A 264 3.08 2.05 25.72
N VAL A 265 4.40 2.05 25.94
CA VAL A 265 5.35 2.90 25.24
C VAL A 265 6.21 2.04 24.33
N GLY A 266 6.13 2.27 23.02
CA GLY A 266 6.86 1.55 21.99
C GLY A 266 7.97 2.41 21.41
N VAL A 267 9.21 1.95 21.53
CA VAL A 267 10.40 2.64 21.01
C VAL A 267 11.10 1.74 19.99
N ASP A 268 11.36 2.24 18.79
CA ASP A 268 12.25 1.56 17.84
C ASP A 268 13.68 1.64 18.34
N ALA A 269 14.25 0.50 18.74
CA ALA A 269 15.60 0.45 19.28
C ALA A 269 16.66 0.08 18.22
N VAL A 270 16.29 -0.01 16.94
CA VAL A 270 17.25 -0.32 15.88
C VAL A 270 18.14 0.90 15.63
N GLY A 271 19.45 0.67 15.64
CA GLY A 271 20.44 1.73 15.44
C GLY A 271 20.43 2.72 16.61
N VAL A 272 20.11 3.98 16.31
CA VAL A 272 20.23 5.10 17.25
C VAL A 272 19.27 5.02 18.44
N GLY A 273 18.11 4.39 18.27
CA GLY A 273 17.13 4.22 19.35
C GLY A 273 17.58 3.34 20.52
N ALA A 274 18.68 2.59 20.36
CA ALA A 274 19.29 1.86 21.47
C ALA A 274 19.71 2.79 22.62
N SER A 275 20.22 3.98 22.30
CA SER A 275 20.61 4.99 23.29
C SER A 275 19.40 5.53 24.05
N THR A 276 18.28 5.78 23.36
CA THR A 276 16.99 6.17 23.98
C THR A 276 16.51 5.15 25.01
N VAL A 277 16.53 3.86 24.63
CA VAL A 277 16.13 2.77 25.52
C VAL A 277 17.08 2.62 26.71
N ASN A 278 18.39 2.78 26.50
CA ASN A 278 19.38 2.70 27.56
C ASN A 278 19.23 3.85 28.56
N GLU A 279 18.91 5.07 28.09
CA GLU A 279 18.66 6.21 28.96
C GLU A 279 17.39 6.01 29.81
N LEU A 280 16.29 5.54 29.19
CA LEU A 280 15.08 5.19 29.95
C LEU A 280 15.34 4.13 31.02
N LYS A 281 16.17 3.12 30.73
CA LYS A 281 16.57 2.11 31.72
C LYS A 281 17.38 2.71 32.87
N ARG A 282 18.28 3.66 32.60
CA ARG A 282 19.04 4.36 33.66
C ARG A 282 18.12 5.15 34.58
N LEU A 283 17.06 5.73 34.02
CA LEU A 283 16.01 6.45 34.75
C LEU A 283 15.01 5.50 35.44
N GLY A 284 15.24 4.19 35.43
CA GLY A 284 14.39 3.20 36.11
C GLY A 284 13.16 2.74 35.33
N ILE A 285 13.01 3.14 34.06
CA ILE A 285 11.85 2.84 33.23
C ILE A 285 12.19 1.74 32.20
N ARG A 286 11.29 0.76 32.06
CA ARG A 286 11.39 -0.31 31.05
C ARG A 286 10.21 -0.22 30.09
N VAL A 287 10.48 0.27 28.88
CA VAL A 287 9.50 0.39 27.79
C VAL A 287 9.50 -0.84 26.87
N ARG A 288 8.53 -0.91 25.95
CA ARG A 288 8.51 -1.93 24.90
C ARG A 288 9.48 -1.58 23.77
N ILE A 289 10.43 -2.47 23.55
CA ILE A 289 11.37 -2.37 22.44
C ILE A 289 10.74 -2.96 21.17
N LEU A 290 10.81 -2.20 20.09
CA LEU A 290 10.50 -2.64 18.74
C LEU A 290 11.80 -2.76 17.95
N SER A 291 11.89 -3.79 17.13
CA SER A 291 13.04 -4.02 16.27
C SER A 291 12.59 -4.45 14.89
N GLY A 292 12.49 -3.48 13.99
CA GLY A 292 11.91 -3.68 12.66
C GLY A 292 12.56 -4.79 11.82
N ALA A 293 13.86 -5.05 12.03
CA ALA A 293 14.64 -6.06 11.32
C ALA A 293 14.56 -7.47 11.93
N THR A 294 14.02 -7.62 13.14
CA THR A 294 13.88 -8.94 13.78
C THR A 294 12.72 -9.73 13.17
N ARG A 295 12.67 -11.02 13.47
CA ARG A 295 11.56 -11.89 13.05
C ARG A 295 10.25 -11.35 13.60
N ALA A 296 9.19 -11.49 12.81
CA ALA A 296 7.84 -11.24 13.30
C ALA A 296 7.55 -12.09 14.54
N VAL A 297 6.73 -11.55 15.43
CA VAL A 297 6.47 -12.15 16.74
C VAL A 297 5.09 -12.81 16.68
N PRO A 298 4.94 -14.10 17.01
CA PRO A 298 3.62 -14.72 17.11
C PRO A 298 2.73 -13.90 18.03
N GLN A 299 1.53 -13.56 17.56
CA GLN A 299 0.54 -12.85 18.36
C GLN A 299 -0.73 -13.67 18.43
N ILE A 300 -1.46 -13.50 19.52
CA ILE A 300 -2.85 -13.89 19.58
C ILE A 300 -3.65 -12.66 19.15
N ASP A 301 -4.39 -12.75 18.05
CA ASP A 301 -5.36 -11.71 17.72
C ASP A 301 -6.54 -11.87 18.69
N THR A 302 -6.51 -11.06 19.75
CA THR A 302 -7.57 -11.04 20.75
C THR A 302 -8.83 -10.29 20.28
N GLU A 303 -8.87 -9.76 19.06
CA GLU A 303 -9.98 -8.94 18.53
C GLU A 303 -10.72 -9.57 17.34
N ALA A 304 -10.12 -10.50 16.60
CA ALA A 304 -10.86 -11.43 15.73
C ALA A 304 -11.93 -12.24 16.51
N LEU A 305 -11.83 -12.23 17.84
CA LEU A 305 -12.61 -12.98 18.83
C LEU A 305 -14.14 -12.83 18.76
N TRP A 306 -14.71 -11.85 18.05
CA TRP A 306 -16.15 -11.60 18.11
C TRP A 306 -16.80 -11.15 16.79
N SER A 307 -16.04 -11.07 15.69
CA SER A 307 -16.59 -10.63 14.40
C SER A 307 -17.13 -11.76 13.52
N GLU A 308 -16.65 -13.00 13.76
CA GLU A 308 -16.98 -14.20 12.98
C GLU A 308 -17.44 -15.33 13.90
N THR A 309 -18.47 -16.05 13.46
CA THR A 309 -18.99 -17.26 14.11
C THR A 309 -18.88 -18.43 13.14
N GLU A 310 -18.38 -19.56 13.62
CA GLU A 310 -18.47 -20.83 12.88
C GLU A 310 -19.70 -21.60 13.34
N GLU A 311 -20.35 -22.33 12.43
CA GLU A 311 -21.37 -23.32 12.79
C GLU A 311 -20.68 -24.57 13.32
N THR A 312 -21.03 -24.98 14.53
CA THR A 312 -20.62 -26.28 15.07
C THR A 312 -21.33 -27.42 14.35
N ASP A 313 -20.87 -28.66 14.52
CA ASP A 313 -21.50 -29.86 13.91
C ASP A 313 -22.99 -30.04 14.27
N ASP A 314 -23.47 -29.39 15.33
CA ASP A 314 -24.86 -29.32 15.77
C ASP A 314 -25.62 -28.06 15.31
N GLY A 315 -25.02 -27.26 14.42
CA GLY A 315 -25.59 -26.07 13.80
C GLY A 315 -25.69 -24.85 14.72
N ALA A 316 -24.93 -24.84 15.83
CA ALA A 316 -24.94 -23.71 16.76
C ALA A 316 -23.82 -22.71 16.39
N PRO A 317 -24.11 -21.40 16.35
CA PRO A 317 -23.07 -20.40 16.13
C PRO A 317 -22.13 -20.36 17.33
N ARG A 318 -20.84 -20.62 17.10
CA ARG A 318 -19.78 -20.50 18.11
C ARG A 318 -18.85 -19.35 17.75
N PRO A 319 -18.53 -18.44 18.68
CA PRO A 319 -17.48 -17.43 18.46
C PRO A 319 -16.18 -18.13 18.13
N ILE A 320 -15.53 -17.73 17.04
CA ILE A 320 -14.21 -18.25 16.71
C ILE A 320 -13.26 -17.80 17.82
N GLY A 321 -12.56 -18.76 18.44
CA GLY A 321 -11.61 -18.48 19.52
C GLY A 321 -10.43 -17.61 19.07
N PRO A 322 -9.51 -17.28 19.99
CA PRO A 322 -8.28 -16.56 19.64
C PRO A 322 -7.57 -17.18 18.42
N LYS A 323 -7.48 -16.42 17.31
CA LYS A 323 -6.67 -16.81 16.15
C LYS A 323 -5.22 -16.42 16.42
N VAL A 324 -4.30 -17.36 16.24
CA VAL A 324 -2.87 -17.06 16.23
C VAL A 324 -2.57 -16.34 14.93
N VAL A 325 -2.04 -15.12 15.03
CA VAL A 325 -1.44 -14.44 13.88
C VAL A 325 -0.13 -15.14 13.60
N GLU A 326 -0.11 -15.90 12.50
CA GLU A 326 1.09 -16.60 12.02
C GLU A 326 2.18 -15.57 11.69
N ALA A 327 3.24 -15.57 12.50
CA ALA A 327 4.38 -14.68 12.30
C ALA A 327 5.07 -14.95 10.96
N GLU A 328 4.98 -16.19 10.48
CA GLU A 328 5.55 -16.70 9.24
C GLU A 328 5.03 -15.97 8.00
N ARG A 329 3.85 -15.35 8.08
CA ARG A 329 3.25 -14.53 7.01
C ARG A 329 4.04 -13.24 6.75
N TYR A 330 4.82 -12.76 7.71
CA TYR A 330 5.55 -11.50 7.61
C TYR A 330 7.04 -11.73 7.47
N ALA A 331 7.70 -10.95 6.61
CA ALA A 331 9.15 -11.04 6.44
C ALA A 331 9.91 -10.62 7.71
N ASN A 332 9.39 -9.65 8.46
CA ASN A 332 10.00 -9.09 9.66
C ASN A 332 8.98 -8.37 10.55
N GLN A 333 9.39 -7.97 11.76
CA GLN A 333 8.53 -7.29 12.72
C GLN A 333 8.01 -5.95 12.18
N ARG A 334 8.81 -5.20 11.40
CA ARG A 334 8.33 -3.95 10.77
C ARG A 334 7.11 -4.20 9.89
N SER A 335 7.16 -5.27 9.09
CA SER A 335 6.07 -5.62 8.19
C SER A 335 4.81 -6.00 8.97
N GLN A 336 4.97 -6.76 10.05
CA GLN A 336 3.86 -7.12 10.94
C GLN A 336 3.23 -5.90 11.62
N VAL A 337 4.04 -4.98 12.13
CA VAL A 337 3.58 -3.77 12.85
C VAL A 337 2.76 -2.86 11.92
N LEU A 338 3.30 -2.57 10.73
CA LEU A 338 2.64 -1.72 9.75
C LEU A 338 1.39 -2.39 9.15
N TRP A 339 1.42 -3.71 8.95
CA TRP A 339 0.22 -4.44 8.52
C TRP A 339 -0.90 -4.40 9.55
N ARG A 340 -0.57 -4.42 10.85
CA ARG A 340 -1.58 -4.24 11.90
C ARG A 340 -2.21 -2.85 11.85
N LEU A 341 -1.40 -1.81 11.62
CA LEU A 341 -1.92 -0.45 11.43
C LEU A 341 -2.85 -0.38 10.21
N ARG A 342 -2.45 -1.01 9.09
CA ARG A 342 -3.28 -1.13 7.89
C ARG A 342 -4.65 -1.73 8.20
N GLU A 343 -4.69 -2.88 8.87
CA GLU A 343 -5.96 -3.55 9.17
C GLU A 343 -6.83 -2.74 10.14
N ASP A 344 -6.23 -2.08 11.12
CA ASP A 344 -6.96 -1.20 12.04
C ASP A 344 -7.57 0.00 11.31
N LEU A 345 -6.89 0.57 10.31
CA LEU A 345 -7.43 1.63 9.45
C LEU A 345 -8.52 1.12 8.50
N ARG A 346 -8.27 0.01 7.80
CA ARG A 346 -9.20 -0.61 6.86
C ARG A 346 -10.54 -0.95 7.51
N LEU A 347 -10.49 -1.47 8.73
CA LEU A 347 -11.66 -1.90 9.50
C LEU A 347 -12.27 -0.76 10.33
N GLY A 348 -11.78 0.47 10.18
CA GLY A 348 -12.30 1.65 10.87
C GLY A 348 -12.16 1.60 12.40
N ARG A 349 -11.14 0.89 12.91
CA ARG A 349 -10.95 0.63 14.35
C ARG A 349 -10.25 1.76 15.08
N ILE A 350 -9.61 2.66 14.36
CA ILE A 350 -8.83 3.75 14.94
C ILE A 350 -9.21 5.10 14.34
N ALA A 351 -8.83 6.13 15.09
CA ALA A 351 -8.85 7.51 14.65
C ALA A 351 -7.41 8.06 14.55
N LEU A 352 -7.20 8.97 13.60
CA LEU A 352 -5.94 9.68 13.39
C LEU A 352 -6.19 11.20 13.41
N PRO A 353 -5.22 12.03 13.81
CA PRO A 353 -5.35 13.47 13.65
C PRO A 353 -5.43 13.82 12.16
N ASN A 354 -6.11 14.92 11.83
CA ASN A 354 -6.15 15.45 10.47
C ASN A 354 -4.82 16.14 10.10
N ASP A 355 -3.77 15.34 9.94
CA ASP A 355 -2.42 15.77 9.58
C ASP A 355 -2.08 15.26 8.18
N LYS A 356 -2.05 16.18 7.20
CA LYS A 356 -1.70 15.86 5.82
C LYS A 356 -0.29 15.29 5.67
N LYS A 357 0.68 15.76 6.47
CA LYS A 357 2.06 15.25 6.41
C LYS A 357 2.15 13.81 6.90
N LEU A 358 1.35 13.45 7.90
CA LEU A 358 1.20 12.05 8.33
C LEU A 358 0.57 11.21 7.22
N PHE A 359 -0.45 11.73 6.53
CA PHE A 359 -1.15 10.97 5.48
C PHE A 359 -0.26 10.72 4.26
N GLU A 360 0.52 11.73 3.85
CA GLU A 360 1.57 11.58 2.84
C GLU A 360 2.55 10.46 3.21
N GLU A 361 3.03 10.45 4.46
CA GLU A 361 3.98 9.42 4.92
C GLU A 361 3.35 8.02 4.91
N LEU A 362 2.15 7.86 5.47
CA LEU A 362 1.46 6.57 5.54
C LEU A 362 1.18 5.98 4.15
N THR A 363 0.87 6.84 3.20
CA THR A 363 0.43 6.45 1.86
C THR A 363 1.57 6.22 0.88
N ALA A 364 2.76 6.74 1.19
CA ALA A 364 3.99 6.39 0.50
C ALA A 364 4.56 5.03 0.94
N ILE A 365 4.03 4.41 2.01
CA ILE A 365 4.45 3.06 2.39
C ILE A 365 3.88 2.09 1.38
N GLU A 366 4.74 1.27 0.77
CA GLU A 366 4.33 0.19 -0.13
C GLU A 366 4.65 -1.18 0.46
N TYR A 367 3.96 -2.19 -0.03
CA TYR A 367 4.25 -3.58 0.29
C TYR A 367 4.35 -4.45 -0.95
N GLU A 368 5.06 -5.56 -0.79
CA GLU A 368 5.18 -6.64 -1.76
C GLU A 368 4.99 -7.97 -1.03
N GLU A 369 4.64 -9.02 -1.77
CA GLU A 369 4.49 -10.38 -1.22
C GLU A 369 5.43 -11.40 -1.89
N PRO A 370 6.76 -11.17 -1.88
CA PRO A 370 7.70 -12.11 -2.48
C PRO A 370 7.65 -13.46 -1.73
N GLY A 371 7.40 -14.55 -2.47
CA GLY A 371 7.32 -15.89 -1.89
C GLY A 371 6.17 -16.06 -0.89
N GLY A 372 5.10 -15.26 -1.01
CA GLY A 372 3.92 -15.33 -0.13
C GLY A 372 4.10 -14.66 1.24
N LYS A 373 5.20 -13.94 1.47
CA LYS A 373 5.44 -13.19 2.71
C LYS A 373 5.27 -11.70 2.51
N ILE A 374 4.43 -11.09 3.36
CA ILE A 374 4.22 -9.65 3.40
C ILE A 374 5.53 -8.97 3.79
N THR A 375 5.99 -8.10 2.90
CA THR A 375 7.24 -7.35 3.03
C THR A 375 6.97 -5.88 2.74
N ILE A 376 7.21 -5.03 3.73
CA ILE A 376 7.11 -3.58 3.55
C ILE A 376 8.39 -3.03 2.91
N ALA A 377 8.23 -2.06 2.01
CA ALA A 377 9.36 -1.36 1.39
C ALA A 377 10.33 -0.79 2.43
N LEU A 378 11.63 -0.86 2.12
CA LEU A 378 12.69 -0.31 2.98
C LEU A 378 12.51 1.20 3.17
N LYS A 379 12.84 1.74 4.36
CA LYS A 379 12.81 3.18 4.65
C LYS A 379 13.52 4.00 3.56
N ALA A 380 14.65 3.52 3.03
CA ALA A 380 15.39 4.19 1.96
C ALA A 380 14.54 4.42 0.69
N LYS A 381 13.74 3.43 0.26
CA LYS A 381 12.85 3.58 -0.90
C LYS A 381 11.71 4.56 -0.64
N ILE A 382 11.22 4.64 0.59
CA ILE A 382 10.18 5.59 0.99
C ILE A 382 10.77 7.01 1.03
N ARG A 383 12.00 7.18 1.54
CA ARG A 383 12.72 8.46 1.55
C ARG A 383 12.95 9.03 0.15
N VAL A 384 13.34 8.19 -0.80
CA VAL A 384 13.50 8.61 -2.22
C VAL A 384 12.20 9.18 -2.78
N ARG A 385 11.05 8.61 -2.40
CA ARG A 385 9.73 9.06 -2.88
C ARG A 385 9.22 10.32 -2.19
N LEU A 386 9.41 10.41 -0.86
CA LEU A 386 8.92 11.54 -0.06
C LEU A 386 9.88 12.72 -0.01
N GLY A 387 11.16 12.52 -0.35
CA GLY A 387 12.23 13.49 -0.10
C GLY A 387 12.58 13.67 1.39
N ARG A 388 11.96 12.89 2.29
CA ARG A 388 12.14 12.94 3.75
C ARG A 388 11.83 11.59 4.39
N SER A 389 12.27 11.40 5.64
CA SER A 389 12.00 10.18 6.41
C SER A 389 10.52 10.12 6.88
N PRO A 390 9.87 8.94 6.88
CA PRO A 390 8.46 8.77 7.27
C PRO A 390 8.30 8.58 8.79
N ASP A 391 8.86 9.51 9.58
CA ASP A 391 9.01 9.34 11.02
C ASP A 391 7.66 9.37 11.78
N ARG A 392 6.69 10.16 11.30
CA ARG A 392 5.33 10.21 11.88
C ARG A 392 4.60 8.90 11.67
N ALA A 393 4.68 8.34 10.46
CA ALA A 393 4.02 7.08 10.12
C ALA A 393 4.55 5.93 10.99
N ASP A 394 5.86 5.88 11.21
CA ASP A 394 6.47 4.87 12.08
C ASP A 394 6.07 5.06 13.54
N ALA A 395 6.12 6.28 14.07
CA ALA A 395 5.66 6.56 15.43
C ALA A 395 4.18 6.16 15.63
N VAL A 396 3.30 6.46 14.68
CA VAL A 396 1.88 6.02 14.70
C VAL A 396 1.79 4.50 14.71
N ALA A 397 2.55 3.80 13.87
CA ALA A 397 2.53 2.34 13.80
C ALA A 397 3.01 1.70 15.12
N TYR A 398 4.05 2.26 15.74
CA TYR A 398 4.60 1.81 17.01
C TYR A 398 3.62 2.02 18.17
N GLY A 399 2.96 3.18 18.23
CA GLY A 399 1.93 3.46 19.22
C GLY A 399 0.71 2.55 19.04
N ASN A 400 0.28 2.36 17.80
CA ASN A 400 -0.78 1.41 17.45
C ASN A 400 -0.42 -0.03 17.89
N TRP A 401 0.85 -0.42 17.78
CA TRP A 401 1.28 -1.74 18.18
C TRP A 401 1.20 -2.01 19.68
N VAL A 402 1.62 -1.02 20.50
CA VAL A 402 1.76 -1.18 21.96
C VAL A 402 0.52 -0.77 22.74
N ARG A 403 -0.37 0.03 22.17
CA ARG A 403 -1.62 0.42 22.84
C ARG A 403 -2.46 -0.83 23.18
N PRO A 404 -3.12 -0.85 24.35
CA PRO A 404 -4.10 -1.86 24.67
C PRO A 404 -5.27 -1.85 23.69
N ARG A 405 -5.50 -3.01 23.10
CA ARG A 405 -6.62 -3.28 22.21
C ARG A 405 -7.84 -3.68 23.04
N ARG A 406 -8.93 -2.91 22.94
CA ARG A 406 -10.23 -3.26 23.54
C ARG A 406 -11.11 -3.85 22.44
N PRO A 407 -11.72 -5.03 22.65
CA PRO A 407 -12.65 -5.58 21.67
C PRO A 407 -13.80 -4.60 21.44
N LEU A 408 -13.99 -4.21 20.19
CA LEU A 408 -15.10 -3.36 19.77
C LEU A 408 -16.41 -4.11 20.07
N ARG A 409 -17.20 -3.62 21.05
CA ARG A 409 -18.57 -4.09 21.21
C ARG A 409 -19.35 -3.63 19.98
N ARG A 410 -19.81 -4.57 19.14
CA ARG A 410 -20.81 -4.23 18.11
C ARG A 410 -21.98 -3.51 18.81
N PRO A 411 -22.50 -2.40 18.25
CA PRO A 411 -23.76 -1.87 18.71
C PRO A 411 -24.78 -3.01 18.66
N LYS A 412 -25.49 -3.27 19.77
CA LYS A 412 -26.69 -4.11 19.70
C LYS A 412 -27.63 -3.39 18.74
N GLU A 413 -27.98 -4.02 17.62
CA GLU A 413 -29.13 -3.57 16.84
C GLU A 413 -30.31 -3.46 17.81
N GLU A 414 -30.82 -2.25 17.99
CA GLU A 414 -32.07 -2.07 18.71
C GLU A 414 -33.15 -2.74 17.87
N LYS A 415 -33.56 -3.94 18.28
CA LYS A 415 -34.72 -4.60 17.68
C LYS A 415 -35.88 -3.62 17.79
N PRO A 416 -36.63 -3.38 16.69
CA PRO A 416 -37.80 -2.53 16.74
C PRO A 416 -38.70 -3.01 17.87
N LYS A 417 -39.11 -2.09 18.76
CA LYS A 417 -40.06 -2.40 19.83
C LYS A 417 -41.29 -2.99 19.16
N SER A 418 -41.59 -4.26 19.43
CA SER A 418 -42.76 -4.89 18.85
C SER A 418 -44.00 -4.10 19.24
N ASP A 419 -44.78 -3.74 18.23
CA ASP A 419 -46.08 -3.10 18.41
C ASP A 419 -46.95 -4.03 19.28
N ARG A 420 -47.42 -3.53 20.42
CA ARG A 420 -48.09 -4.34 21.45
C ARG A 420 -49.54 -4.71 21.09
N ASN A 421 -49.85 -4.95 19.83
CA ASN A 421 -51.22 -5.25 19.37
C ASN A 421 -51.31 -6.32 18.27
N CYS A 422 -50.37 -7.26 18.20
CA CYS A 422 -50.55 -8.49 17.44
C CYS A 422 -50.90 -9.65 18.39
N ASP A 423 -51.94 -10.41 18.05
CA ASP A 423 -52.41 -11.56 18.80
C ASP A 423 -51.34 -12.67 18.82
N THR A 424 -50.47 -12.61 19.83
CA THR A 424 -49.33 -13.52 20.02
C THR A 424 -49.74 -14.96 20.32
N GLY A 425 -51.05 -15.27 20.40
CA GLY A 425 -51.56 -16.61 20.68
C GLY A 425 -51.22 -17.63 19.61
N LEU A 426 -51.47 -17.30 18.34
CA LEU A 426 -51.23 -18.20 17.21
C LEU A 426 -49.73 -18.39 16.95
N GLU A 427 -48.94 -17.32 16.97
CA GLU A 427 -47.48 -17.40 16.82
C GLU A 427 -46.84 -18.24 17.93
N ARG A 428 -47.23 -18.03 19.20
CA ARG A 428 -46.72 -18.85 20.31
C ARG A 428 -47.13 -20.31 20.18
N MET A 429 -48.31 -20.60 19.66
CA MET A 429 -48.78 -21.96 19.41
C MET A 429 -47.96 -22.63 18.30
N LEU A 430 -47.72 -21.93 17.19
CA LEU A 430 -46.90 -22.41 16.06
C LEU A 430 -45.45 -22.63 16.48
N THR A 431 -44.82 -21.68 17.19
CA THR A 431 -43.45 -21.85 17.70
C THR A 431 -43.34 -23.01 18.69
N ARG A 432 -44.37 -23.26 19.51
CA ARG A 432 -44.42 -24.44 20.41
C ARG A 432 -44.57 -25.74 19.62
N HIS A 433 -45.37 -25.73 18.55
CA HIS A 433 -45.57 -26.88 17.68
C HIS A 433 -44.28 -27.25 16.94
N GLU A 434 -43.58 -26.28 16.35
CA GLU A 434 -42.28 -26.48 15.68
C GLU A 434 -41.22 -27.01 16.63
N LYS A 435 -41.11 -26.44 17.85
CA LYS A 435 -40.19 -26.96 18.87
C LYS A 435 -40.50 -28.39 19.27
N ARG A 436 -41.79 -28.76 19.31
CA ARG A 436 -42.22 -30.12 19.64
C ARG A 436 -41.87 -31.10 18.51
N ILE A 437 -42.12 -30.75 17.26
CA ILE A 437 -41.70 -31.54 16.08
C ILE A 437 -40.19 -31.74 16.08
N ALA A 438 -39.41 -30.67 16.22
CA ALA A 438 -37.95 -30.74 16.24
C ALA A 438 -37.42 -31.62 17.40
N THR A 439 -38.11 -31.63 18.54
CA THR A 439 -37.76 -32.48 19.69
C THR A 439 -38.07 -33.95 19.41
N GLU A 440 -39.21 -34.25 18.78
CA GLU A 440 -39.57 -35.61 18.37
C GLU A 440 -38.62 -36.16 17.29
N GLU A 441 -38.28 -35.38 16.27
CA GLU A 441 -37.31 -35.77 15.24
C GLU A 441 -35.93 -36.09 15.83
N ARG A 442 -35.46 -35.27 16.79
CA ARG A 442 -34.22 -35.54 17.53
C ARG A 442 -34.31 -36.83 18.34
N ARG A 443 -35.47 -37.12 18.93
CA ARG A 443 -35.72 -38.37 19.68
C ARG A 443 -35.70 -39.59 18.77
N VAL A 444 -36.35 -39.51 17.60
CA VAL A 444 -36.38 -40.56 16.57
C VAL A 444 -34.98 -40.80 16.00
N LYS A 445 -34.23 -39.74 15.66
CA LYS A 445 -32.82 -39.86 15.22
C LYS A 445 -31.94 -40.56 16.26
N ARG A 446 -32.09 -40.23 17.55
CA ARG A 446 -31.34 -40.90 18.64
C ARG A 446 -31.75 -42.36 18.81
N PHE A 447 -33.02 -42.69 18.67
CA PHE A 447 -33.52 -44.07 18.74
C PHE A 447 -33.01 -44.93 17.58
N MET A 448 -33.06 -44.41 16.35
CA MET A 448 -32.50 -45.07 15.15
C MET A 448 -30.99 -45.29 15.28
N LYS A 449 -30.25 -44.33 15.84
CA LYS A 449 -28.79 -44.44 16.06
C LYS A 449 -28.43 -45.49 17.12
N ARG A 450 -29.31 -45.75 18.10
CA ARG A 450 -29.15 -46.80 19.13
C ARG A 450 -29.49 -48.21 18.63
N ARG A 451 -30.32 -48.36 17.59
CA ARG A 451 -30.60 -49.68 16.95
C ARG A 451 -29.54 -50.11 15.92
N LYS A 452 -28.68 -49.18 15.48
CA LYS A 452 -27.56 -49.43 14.56
C LYS A 452 -26.24 -49.78 15.27
N ARG A 453 -26.22 -49.73 16.60
CA ARG A 453 -25.18 -50.29 17.46
C ARG A 453 -25.74 -51.54 18.11
#